data_AF-A0A5E7D940-F1
#
_entry.id   AF-A0A5E7D940-F1
#
_cell.length_a   1.000
_cell.length_b   1.000
_cell.length_c   1.000
_cell.angle_alpha   90.00
_cell.angle_beta   90.00
_cell.angle_gamma   90.00
#
_symmetry.space_group_name_H-M   'P 1'
#
loop_
_entity.id
_entity.type
_entity.pdbx_description
1 polymer ?
#
loop_
_entity_poly.entity_id
_entity_poly.type
_entity_poly.pdbx_seq_one_letter_code
_entity_poly.pdbx_strand_id
1 'polypeptide(L)'
;MSLRLRVDWRRGLALAVAAVITLTAIQTFSDDPEIALIIGEPWEDMRQRSSAAIDPAIPGHFWGRLPGSDARLRFLDPKYGFVTPLARFFSVSFNSDESVSSVRMSPQIEPLLLDDTLKVVLDLQEQWRQGGWTPIRIQDFPSFADTPQWRARLRDVNKGGKAYWRASDSYQVMLVVNRFKDIKRPTEERYLITLQLATP
;
A
#
# COMPACT_ATOMS: atom_id res chain seq x y z
N MET A 1 -41.14 -45.93 10.55
CA MET A 1 -40.02 -44.98 10.73
C MET A 1 -39.56 -44.49 9.37
N SER A 2 -39.93 -43.27 8.96
CA SER A 2 -39.22 -42.52 7.90
C SER A 2 -39.54 -41.03 8.04
N LEU A 3 -38.68 -40.29 8.73
CA LEU A 3 -38.72 -38.83 8.75
C LEU A 3 -38.23 -38.33 7.38
N ARG A 4 -39.14 -38.19 6.42
CA ARG A 4 -38.84 -37.45 5.18
C ARG A 4 -38.89 -35.98 5.52
N LEU A 5 -37.73 -35.34 5.68
CA LEU A 5 -37.60 -33.90 5.61
C LEU A 5 -38.05 -33.45 4.20
N ARG A 6 -39.34 -33.17 4.05
CA ARG A 6 -39.82 -32.29 2.97
C ARG A 6 -39.40 -30.88 3.38
N VAL A 7 -38.17 -30.53 3.03
CA VAL A 7 -37.78 -29.12 2.98
C VAL A 7 -38.72 -28.47 1.98
N ASP A 8 -39.65 -27.68 2.49
CA ASP A 8 -40.58 -26.89 1.68
C ASP A 8 -39.75 -26.09 0.68
N TRP A 9 -39.95 -26.33 -0.62
CA TRP A 9 -39.17 -25.73 -1.70
C TRP A 9 -39.10 -24.21 -1.59
N ARG A 10 -40.15 -23.59 -1.03
CA ARG A 10 -40.20 -22.15 -0.73
C ARG A 10 -39.20 -21.72 0.35
N ARG A 11 -38.99 -22.55 1.38
CA ARG A 11 -37.98 -22.32 2.43
C ARG A 11 -36.56 -22.57 1.91
N GLY A 12 -36.39 -23.57 1.06
CA GLY A 12 -35.11 -23.83 0.38
C GLY A 12 -34.70 -22.66 -0.53
N LEU A 13 -35.65 -22.13 -1.30
CA LEU A 13 -35.44 -20.95 -2.15
C LEU A 13 -35.10 -19.70 -1.32
N ALA A 14 -35.83 -19.46 -0.23
CA ALA A 14 -35.57 -18.32 0.66
C ALA A 14 -34.17 -18.38 1.29
N LEU A 15 -33.71 -19.56 1.73
CA LEU A 15 -32.37 -19.76 2.27
C LEU A 15 -31.28 -19.57 1.20
N ALA A 16 -31.50 -20.05 -0.02
CA ALA A 16 -30.57 -19.85 -1.11
C ALA A 16 -30.43 -18.36 -1.48
N VAL A 17 -31.56 -17.64 -1.55
CA VAL A 17 -31.58 -16.19 -1.80
C VAL A 17 -30.88 -15.43 -0.66
N ALA A 18 -31.16 -15.78 0.60
CA ALA A 18 -30.48 -15.16 1.74
C ALA A 18 -28.97 -15.43 1.73
N ALA A 19 -28.53 -16.65 1.38
CA ALA A 19 -27.12 -16.99 1.25
C ALA A 19 -26.43 -16.20 0.14
N VAL A 20 -27.08 -16.06 -1.03
CA VAL A 20 -26.57 -15.23 -2.14
C VAL A 20 -26.47 -13.77 -1.73
N ILE A 21 -27.50 -13.19 -1.12
CA ILE A 21 -27.49 -11.80 -0.63
C ILE A 21 -26.35 -11.59 0.36
N THR A 22 -26.18 -12.52 1.31
CA THR A 22 -25.11 -12.45 2.31
C THR A 22 -23.73 -12.54 1.66
N LEU A 23 -23.53 -13.46 0.71
CA LEU A 23 -22.26 -13.57 -0.03
C LEU A 23 -21.95 -12.31 -0.83
N THR A 24 -22.97 -11.74 -1.48
CA THR A 24 -22.85 -10.54 -2.30
C THR A 24 -22.53 -9.33 -1.42
N ALA A 25 -23.19 -9.22 -0.26
CA ALA A 25 -22.89 -8.18 0.72
C ALA A 25 -21.45 -8.30 1.24
N ILE A 26 -21.00 -9.50 1.61
CA ILE A 26 -19.61 -9.73 2.05
C ILE A 26 -18.63 -9.31 0.95
N GLN A 27 -18.87 -9.69 -0.31
CA GLN A 27 -18.00 -9.30 -1.43
C GLN A 27 -18.03 -7.79 -1.71
N THR A 28 -19.18 -7.14 -1.54
CA THR A 28 -19.35 -5.71 -1.81
C THR A 28 -18.78 -4.83 -0.69
N PHE A 29 -18.78 -5.34 0.55
CA PHE A 29 -18.26 -4.63 1.73
C PHE A 29 -16.87 -5.09 2.15
N SER A 30 -16.25 -6.06 1.46
CA SER A 30 -14.84 -6.39 1.69
C SER A 30 -13.99 -5.19 1.29
N ASP A 31 -13.35 -4.58 2.27
CA ASP A 31 -12.32 -3.57 2.05
C ASP A 31 -11.22 -4.12 1.12
N ASP A 32 -10.59 -3.23 0.37
CA ASP A 32 -9.40 -3.55 -0.42
C ASP A 32 -8.38 -4.32 0.45
N PRO A 33 -7.74 -5.39 -0.08
CA PRO A 33 -6.73 -6.13 0.66
C PRO A 33 -5.66 -5.20 1.22
N GLU A 34 -5.30 -5.38 2.48
CA GLU A 34 -4.32 -4.54 3.14
C GLU A 34 -3.29 -5.35 3.90
N ILE A 35 -2.07 -4.82 3.92
CA ILE A 35 -1.07 -5.17 4.91
C ILE A 35 -1.09 -4.08 5.97
N ALA A 36 -1.50 -4.44 7.17
CA ALA A 36 -1.61 -3.55 8.31
C ALA A 36 -0.46 -3.86 9.29
N LEU A 37 0.50 -2.93 9.40
CA LEU A 37 1.75 -3.22 10.11
C LEU A 37 2.31 -2.04 10.92
N ILE A 38 3.21 -2.39 11.84
CA ILE A 38 4.12 -1.53 12.59
C ILE A 38 5.55 -2.05 12.32
N ILE A 39 6.50 -1.15 12.07
CA ILE A 39 7.90 -1.55 11.92
C ILE A 39 8.44 -2.03 13.27
N GLY A 40 9.09 -3.20 13.27
CA GLY A 40 9.64 -3.85 14.46
C GLY A 40 8.71 -4.84 15.16
N GLU A 41 7.43 -4.94 14.76
CA GLU A 41 6.53 -5.96 15.32
C GLU A 41 6.89 -7.37 14.80
N PRO A 42 6.49 -8.46 15.50
CA PRO A 42 6.64 -9.82 14.99
C PRO A 42 5.92 -10.03 13.66
N TRP A 43 6.55 -10.71 12.70
CA TRP A 43 5.98 -10.96 11.37
C TRP A 43 4.62 -11.65 11.44
N GLU A 44 4.43 -12.57 12.38
CA GLU A 44 3.19 -13.32 12.50
C GLU A 44 2.03 -12.46 13.02
N ASP A 45 2.30 -11.49 13.90
CA ASP A 45 1.30 -10.54 14.37
C ASP A 45 0.79 -9.67 13.22
N MET A 46 1.71 -9.19 12.37
CA MET A 46 1.37 -8.47 11.14
C MET A 46 0.55 -9.35 10.18
N ARG A 47 0.96 -10.61 9.96
CA ARG A 47 0.26 -11.57 9.08
C ARG A 47 -1.17 -11.83 9.52
N GLN A 48 -1.38 -12.09 10.81
CA GLN A 48 -2.69 -12.39 11.35
C GLN A 48 -3.64 -11.19 11.32
N ARG A 49 -3.08 -9.98 11.45
CA ARG A 49 -3.83 -8.72 11.41
C ARG A 49 -4.22 -8.29 10.00
N SER A 50 -3.37 -8.62 9.02
CA SER A 50 -3.53 -8.19 7.63
C SER A 50 -4.58 -9.01 6.89
N SER A 51 -5.34 -8.36 6.01
CA SER A 51 -6.33 -9.03 5.16
C SER A 51 -5.71 -9.59 3.87
N ALA A 52 -4.64 -8.97 3.39
CA ALA A 52 -3.88 -9.50 2.26
C ALA A 52 -2.97 -10.66 2.71
N ALA A 53 -3.15 -11.83 2.09
CA ALA A 53 -2.32 -12.99 2.38
C ALA A 53 -0.86 -12.70 2.01
N ILE A 54 0.06 -12.98 2.93
CA ILE A 54 1.50 -12.91 2.71
C ILE A 54 2.17 -14.12 3.36
N ASP A 55 3.17 -14.68 2.68
CA ASP A 55 3.87 -15.88 3.14
C ASP A 55 4.55 -15.68 4.51
N PRO A 56 4.77 -16.76 5.28
CA PRO A 56 5.55 -16.67 6.52
C PRO A 56 6.98 -16.18 6.27
N ALA A 57 7.57 -15.61 7.32
CA ALA A 57 8.98 -15.29 7.37
C ALA A 57 9.82 -16.56 7.20
N ILE A 58 11.08 -16.39 6.79
CA ILE A 58 12.05 -17.48 6.71
C ILE A 58 12.91 -17.40 7.98
N PRO A 59 12.82 -18.38 8.90
CA PRO A 59 13.51 -18.31 10.19
C PRO A 59 15.01 -18.11 10.02
N GLY A 60 15.59 -17.15 10.75
CA GLY A 60 17.02 -16.88 10.76
C GLY A 60 17.56 -16.05 9.57
N HIS A 61 16.72 -15.62 8.64
CA HIS A 61 17.15 -14.87 7.45
C HIS A 61 16.61 -13.44 7.40
N PHE A 62 17.43 -12.50 6.94
CA PHE A 62 16.96 -11.20 6.44
C PHE A 62 16.46 -11.37 4.99
N TRP A 63 15.17 -11.15 4.77
CA TRP A 63 14.56 -11.30 3.44
C TRP A 63 13.30 -10.44 3.31
N GLY A 64 12.51 -10.65 2.25
CA GLY A 64 11.19 -10.04 2.12
C GLY A 64 10.18 -10.91 1.40
N ARG A 65 8.90 -10.64 1.66
CA ARG A 65 7.76 -11.24 0.97
C ARG A 65 6.96 -10.16 0.25
N LEU A 66 6.17 -10.60 -0.71
CA LEU A 66 5.15 -9.79 -1.36
C LEU A 66 3.78 -10.39 -1.00
N PRO A 67 2.75 -9.58 -0.78
CA PRO A 67 1.38 -10.07 -0.68
C PRO A 67 0.98 -10.83 -1.95
N GLY A 68 0.10 -11.81 -1.81
CA GLY A 68 -0.41 -12.63 -2.92
C GLY A 68 -1.39 -11.90 -3.85
N SER A 69 -1.78 -10.67 -3.51
CA SER A 69 -2.69 -9.82 -4.28
C SER A 69 -2.19 -8.37 -4.31
N ASP A 70 -2.78 -7.55 -5.19
CA ASP A 70 -2.67 -6.09 -5.07
C ASP A 70 -3.18 -5.70 -3.65
N ALA A 71 -2.43 -4.86 -2.93
CA ALA A 71 -2.74 -4.52 -1.56
C ALA A 71 -2.30 -3.11 -1.19
N ARG A 72 -2.99 -2.47 -0.25
CA ARG A 72 -2.58 -1.18 0.33
C ARG A 72 -1.77 -1.37 1.59
N LEU A 73 -0.93 -0.39 1.91
CA LEU A 73 -0.30 -0.29 3.23
C LEU A 73 -1.22 0.47 4.17
N ARG A 74 -1.43 -0.08 5.36
CA ARG A 74 -1.94 0.65 6.52
C ARG A 74 -0.86 0.64 7.61
N PHE A 75 -0.12 1.74 7.73
CA PHE A 75 0.90 1.88 8.76
C PHE A 75 0.22 2.26 10.08
N LEU A 76 0.34 1.39 11.09
CA LEU A 76 -0.45 1.42 12.31
C LEU A 76 0.20 2.14 13.49
N ASP A 77 1.28 2.90 13.25
CA ASP A 77 1.86 3.69 14.34
C ASP A 77 0.82 4.68 14.92
N PRO A 78 0.60 4.72 16.25
CA PRO A 78 -0.46 5.54 16.86
C PRO A 78 -0.36 7.04 16.57
N LYS A 79 0.84 7.54 16.25
CA LYS A 79 1.10 8.96 15.98
C LYS A 79 1.44 9.19 14.51
N TYR A 80 2.26 8.32 13.95
CA TYR A 80 2.88 8.48 12.63
C TYR A 80 2.17 7.66 11.54
N GLY A 81 1.10 6.95 11.87
CA GLY A 81 0.35 6.11 10.94
C GLY A 81 -0.18 6.86 9.72
N PHE A 82 -0.26 6.14 8.60
CA PHE A 82 -0.81 6.63 7.33
C PHE A 82 -1.27 5.46 6.47
N VAL A 83 -2.08 5.75 5.45
CA VAL A 83 -2.57 4.76 4.48
C VAL A 83 -2.13 5.11 3.08
N THR A 84 -1.89 4.09 2.26
CA THR A 84 -1.58 4.24 0.83
C THR A 84 -2.73 3.76 -0.05
N PRO A 85 -2.78 4.17 -1.32
CA PRO A 85 -3.55 3.47 -2.34
C PRO A 85 -3.10 2.01 -2.54
N LEU A 86 -3.95 1.22 -3.20
CA LEU A 86 -3.60 -0.12 -3.65
C LEU A 86 -2.31 -0.13 -4.49
N ALA A 87 -1.46 -1.11 -4.22
CA ALA A 87 -0.19 -1.31 -4.89
C ALA A 87 -0.10 -2.71 -5.48
N ARG A 88 0.36 -2.78 -6.73
CA ARG A 88 0.73 -4.06 -7.35
C ARG A 88 2.12 -4.52 -6.92
N PHE A 89 3.06 -3.59 -6.83
CA PHE A 89 4.36 -3.86 -6.25
C PHE A 89 4.33 -3.43 -4.79
N PHE A 90 4.34 -4.42 -3.89
CA PHE A 90 4.39 -4.19 -2.45
C PHE A 90 5.23 -5.29 -1.82
N SER A 91 6.40 -4.94 -1.30
CA SER A 91 7.25 -5.85 -0.54
C SER A 91 7.36 -5.38 0.90
N VAL A 92 7.29 -6.34 1.83
CA VAL A 92 7.59 -6.18 3.24
C VAL A 92 8.81 -7.04 3.56
N SER A 93 9.81 -6.43 4.18
CA SER A 93 11.02 -7.12 4.62
C SER A 93 10.97 -7.46 6.10
N PHE A 94 11.72 -8.49 6.49
CA PHE A 94 11.88 -8.92 7.88
C PHE A 94 13.35 -9.18 8.20
N ASN A 95 13.68 -9.06 9.48
CA ASN A 95 14.99 -9.37 10.04
C ASN A 95 15.13 -10.87 10.36
N SER A 96 16.35 -11.31 10.69
CA SER A 96 16.61 -12.71 11.08
C SER A 96 15.85 -13.17 12.34
N ASP A 97 15.39 -12.24 13.18
CA ASP A 97 14.52 -12.48 14.33
C ASP A 97 13.02 -12.44 13.99
N GLU A 98 12.70 -12.42 12.70
CA GLU A 98 11.34 -12.37 12.17
C GLU A 98 10.56 -11.09 12.53
N SER A 99 11.24 -10.02 12.93
CA SER A 99 10.61 -8.70 13.08
C SER A 99 10.43 -8.00 11.72
N VAL A 100 9.32 -7.28 11.53
CA VAL A 100 9.09 -6.46 10.33
C VAL A 100 10.15 -5.35 10.26
N SER A 101 10.91 -5.27 9.17
CA SER A 101 12.05 -4.35 9.07
C SER A 101 11.78 -3.14 8.18
N SER A 102 11.12 -3.32 7.04
CA SER A 102 10.83 -2.23 6.12
C SER A 102 9.73 -2.57 5.12
N VAL A 103 9.21 -1.53 4.49
CA VAL A 103 8.29 -1.62 3.35
C VAL A 103 8.93 -0.97 2.13
N ARG A 104 8.78 -1.60 0.97
CA ARG A 104 9.06 -1.00 -0.33
C ARG A 104 7.89 -1.28 -1.26
N MET A 105 7.26 -0.22 -1.77
CA MET A 105 6.07 -0.36 -2.61
C MET A 105 5.96 0.72 -3.68
N SER A 106 5.07 0.49 -4.63
CA SER A 106 4.59 1.50 -5.57
C SER A 106 3.10 1.71 -5.29
N PRO A 107 2.67 2.83 -4.68
CA PRO A 107 1.27 3.08 -4.28
C PRO A 107 0.35 3.35 -5.48
N GLN A 108 0.31 2.39 -6.39
CA GLN A 108 -0.44 2.35 -7.63
C GLN A 108 -0.42 0.91 -8.19
N ILE A 109 -1.49 0.52 -8.88
CA ILE A 109 -1.56 -0.78 -9.56
C ILE A 109 -1.00 -0.76 -10.98
N GLU A 110 -0.93 0.42 -11.59
CA GLU A 110 -0.38 0.68 -12.92
C GLU A 110 0.33 2.03 -12.97
N PRO A 111 1.25 2.27 -13.92
CA PRO A 111 1.82 3.58 -14.18
C PRO A 111 0.73 4.65 -14.35
N LEU A 112 0.86 5.75 -13.62
CA LEU A 112 -0.17 6.80 -13.52
C LEU A 112 0.10 7.92 -14.54
N LEU A 113 -0.93 8.69 -14.88
CA LEU A 113 -0.75 10.00 -15.52
C LEU A 113 -0.17 11.01 -14.53
N LEU A 114 0.37 12.13 -15.03
CA LEU A 114 1.02 13.13 -14.17
C LEU A 114 0.09 13.68 -13.08
N ASP A 115 -1.16 13.98 -13.42
CA ASP A 115 -2.14 14.54 -12.48
C ASP A 115 -2.47 13.55 -11.35
N ASP A 116 -2.76 12.29 -11.69
CA ASP A 116 -3.04 11.24 -10.71
C ASP A 116 -1.82 10.96 -9.83
N THR A 117 -0.61 11.03 -10.42
CA THR A 117 0.65 10.89 -9.68
C THR A 117 0.79 11.99 -8.64
N LEU A 118 0.55 13.24 -9.03
CA LEU A 118 0.61 14.39 -8.13
C LEU A 118 -0.42 14.28 -7.01
N LYS A 119 -1.65 13.84 -7.32
CA LYS A 119 -2.67 13.59 -6.30
C LYS A 119 -2.19 12.60 -5.23
N VAL A 120 -1.71 11.41 -5.64
CA VAL A 120 -1.24 10.38 -4.69
C VAL A 120 -0.10 10.91 -3.82
N VAL A 121 0.92 11.55 -4.40
CA VAL A 121 2.08 12.00 -3.60
C VAL A 121 1.74 13.16 -2.68
N LEU A 122 0.85 14.06 -3.08
CA LEU A 122 0.43 15.18 -2.25
C LEU A 122 -0.45 14.71 -1.09
N ASP A 123 -1.36 13.76 -1.33
CA ASP A 123 -2.20 13.16 -0.29
C ASP A 123 -1.35 12.42 0.75
N LEU A 124 -0.29 11.70 0.32
CA LEU A 124 0.65 11.06 1.24
C LEU A 124 1.43 12.09 2.08
N GLN A 125 1.97 13.13 1.44
CA GLN A 125 2.68 14.19 2.17
C GLN A 125 1.77 14.96 3.13
N GLU A 126 0.48 15.11 2.81
CA GLU A 126 -0.51 15.71 3.70
C GLU A 126 -0.72 14.86 4.95
N GLN A 127 -0.96 13.55 4.78
CA GLN A 127 -1.07 12.62 5.91
C GLN A 127 0.18 12.67 6.79
N TRP A 128 1.38 12.69 6.19
CA TRP A 128 2.63 12.78 6.94
C TRP A 128 2.75 14.09 7.72
N ARG A 129 2.40 15.22 7.11
CA ARG A 129 2.42 16.51 7.81
C ARG A 129 1.46 16.51 9.01
N GLN A 130 0.26 15.96 8.84
CA GLN A 130 -0.73 15.83 9.90
C GLN A 130 -0.29 14.86 11.00
N GLY A 131 0.39 13.77 10.64
CA GLY A 131 0.97 12.78 11.55
C GLY A 131 2.27 13.23 12.22
N GLY A 132 2.70 14.49 12.05
CA GLY A 132 3.90 15.03 12.70
C GLY A 132 5.23 14.56 12.10
N TRP A 133 5.22 14.07 10.86
CA TRP A 133 6.44 13.85 10.09
C TRP A 133 6.99 15.19 9.61
N THR A 134 8.32 15.25 9.45
CA THR A 134 9.02 16.45 8.96
C THR A 134 9.81 16.14 7.69
N PRO A 135 9.80 17.03 6.69
CA PRO A 135 10.63 16.85 5.51
C PRO A 135 12.10 17.06 5.89
N ILE A 136 12.97 16.21 5.36
CA ILE A 136 14.42 16.28 5.60
C ILE A 136 15.16 16.37 4.26
N ARG A 137 16.42 16.83 4.30
CA ARG A 137 17.27 16.98 3.12
C ARG A 137 16.65 17.88 2.04
N ILE A 138 15.87 18.88 2.45
CA ILE A 138 15.04 19.73 1.59
C ILE A 138 15.82 20.53 0.53
N GLN A 139 17.12 20.77 0.75
CA GLN A 139 17.97 21.48 -0.20
C GLN A 139 18.20 20.65 -1.47
N ASP A 140 18.38 19.34 -1.31
CA ASP A 140 18.64 18.40 -2.42
C ASP A 140 17.35 17.70 -2.89
N PHE A 141 16.44 17.44 -1.95
CA PHE A 141 15.24 16.61 -2.10
C PHE A 141 14.01 17.35 -1.57
N PRO A 142 13.60 18.47 -2.21
CA PRO A 142 12.43 19.20 -1.78
C PRO A 142 11.17 18.34 -1.87
N SER A 143 10.21 18.59 -0.97
CA SER A 143 8.89 17.96 -1.03
C SER A 143 8.18 18.28 -2.35
N PHE A 144 7.39 17.33 -2.84
CA PHE A 144 6.61 17.51 -4.07
C PHE A 144 5.57 18.62 -3.88
N ALA A 145 5.32 19.40 -4.93
CA ALA A 145 4.25 20.39 -4.98
C ALA A 145 3.63 20.44 -6.38
N ASP A 146 2.33 20.74 -6.48
CA ASP A 146 1.69 20.94 -7.78
C ASP A 146 1.96 22.36 -8.30
N THR A 147 3.12 22.53 -8.92
CA THR A 147 3.55 23.79 -9.53
C THR A 147 4.01 23.55 -10.97
N PRO A 148 3.97 24.57 -11.85
CA PRO A 148 4.51 24.46 -13.20
C PRO A 148 5.97 23.96 -13.24
N GLN A 149 6.79 24.40 -12.28
CA GLN A 149 8.20 24.02 -12.16
C GLN A 149 8.34 22.52 -11.83
N TRP A 150 7.56 22.02 -10.87
CA TRP A 150 7.55 20.59 -10.54
C TRP A 150 7.03 19.74 -11.69
N ARG A 151 5.95 20.15 -12.35
CA ARG A 151 5.41 19.45 -13.52
C ARG A 151 6.43 19.38 -14.66
N ALA A 152 7.09 20.49 -14.96
CA ALA A 152 8.16 20.53 -15.98
C ALA A 152 9.33 19.61 -15.61
N ARG A 153 9.72 19.60 -14.32
CA ARG A 153 10.77 18.70 -13.83
C ARG A 153 10.39 17.23 -13.98
N LEU A 154 9.17 16.84 -13.64
CA LEU A 154 8.74 15.44 -13.73
C LEU A 154 8.62 14.96 -15.18
N ARG A 155 8.22 15.84 -16.11
CA ARG A 155 8.16 15.51 -17.55
C ARG A 155 9.54 15.23 -18.16
N ASP A 156 10.58 15.84 -17.60
CA ASP A 156 11.97 15.59 -17.99
C ASP A 156 12.41 14.20 -17.52
N VAL A 157 12.64 13.31 -18.50
CA VAL A 157 12.97 11.89 -18.30
C VAL A 157 14.23 11.66 -17.46
N ASN A 158 15.11 12.66 -17.35
CA ASN A 158 16.38 12.54 -16.63
C ASN A 158 16.35 13.08 -15.20
N LYS A 159 15.26 13.74 -14.78
CA LYS A 159 15.23 14.47 -13.50
C LYS A 159 14.42 13.80 -12.40
N GLY A 160 13.19 13.38 -12.72
CA GLY A 160 12.25 12.85 -11.73
C GLY A 160 12.11 13.73 -10.48
N GLY A 161 11.74 13.10 -9.37
CA GLY A 161 11.69 13.73 -8.06
C GLY A 161 11.95 12.73 -6.95
N LYS A 162 12.54 13.21 -5.86
CA LYS A 162 12.78 12.44 -4.65
C LYS A 162 12.59 13.36 -3.45
N ALA A 163 11.90 12.87 -2.44
CA ALA A 163 11.67 13.55 -1.17
C ALA A 163 11.91 12.57 -0.02
N TYR A 164 12.39 13.10 1.10
CA TYR A 164 12.60 12.34 2.32
C TYR A 164 11.81 12.97 3.47
N TRP A 165 11.17 12.14 4.27
CA TRP A 165 10.40 12.54 5.44
C TRP A 165 10.82 11.69 6.64
N ARG A 166 10.82 12.29 7.82
CA ARG A 166 11.26 11.65 9.05
C ARG A 166 10.26 11.87 10.17
N ALA A 167 9.93 10.79 10.87
CA ALA A 167 9.12 10.77 12.07
C ALA A 167 10.03 10.55 13.28
N SER A 168 10.50 11.66 13.87
CA SER A 168 11.48 11.62 14.97
C SER A 168 12.70 10.75 14.60
N ASP A 169 13.29 10.03 15.55
CA ASP A 169 14.34 9.05 15.31
C ASP A 169 13.79 7.63 15.05
N SER A 170 12.47 7.50 14.89
CA SER A 170 11.81 6.20 14.78
C SER A 170 11.70 5.70 13.34
N TYR A 171 11.35 6.59 12.41
CA TYR A 171 11.08 6.18 11.02
C TYR A 171 11.52 7.20 9.99
N GLN A 172 11.82 6.71 8.80
CA GLN A 172 12.09 7.51 7.62
C GLN A 172 11.32 6.95 6.41
N VAL A 173 10.73 7.87 5.65
CA VAL A 173 10.12 7.59 4.35
C VAL A 173 10.94 8.23 3.24
N MET A 174 11.23 7.45 2.21
CA MET A 174 11.71 7.94 0.92
C MET A 174 10.58 7.82 -0.10
N LEU A 175 10.28 8.92 -0.78
CA LEU A 175 9.32 8.98 -1.87
C LEU A 175 10.04 9.37 -3.16
N VAL A 176 9.86 8.60 -4.22
CA VAL A 176 10.46 8.84 -5.54
C VAL A 176 9.38 8.83 -6.60
N VAL A 177 9.42 9.79 -7.52
CA VAL A 177 8.56 9.83 -8.70
C VAL A 177 9.43 9.94 -9.94
N ASN A 178 9.25 9.04 -10.89
CA ASN A 178 9.94 9.09 -12.17
C ASN A 178 8.96 8.85 -13.32
N ARG A 179 9.24 9.46 -14.46
CA ARG A 179 8.61 9.07 -15.71
C ARG A 179 9.01 7.64 -16.05
N PHE A 180 8.04 6.85 -16.46
CA PHE A 180 8.17 5.43 -16.74
C PHE A 180 7.69 5.11 -18.15
N LYS A 181 8.48 4.34 -18.89
CA LYS A 181 8.12 3.87 -20.22
C LYS A 181 7.21 2.65 -20.10
N ASP A 182 5.91 2.88 -20.14
CA ASP A 182 4.92 1.80 -20.13
C ASP A 182 4.80 1.16 -21.51
N ILE A 183 5.12 -0.13 -21.61
CA ILE A 183 5.02 -0.91 -22.85
C ILE A 183 3.55 -1.06 -23.29
N LYS A 184 2.60 -1.09 -22.34
CA LYS A 184 1.16 -1.21 -22.64
C LYS A 184 0.57 0.08 -23.18
N ARG A 185 1.18 1.23 -22.86
CA ARG A 185 0.70 2.58 -23.22
C ARG A 185 1.86 3.44 -23.76
N PRO A 186 2.45 3.06 -24.91
CA PRO A 186 3.71 3.62 -25.38
C PRO A 186 3.62 5.10 -25.80
N THR A 187 2.42 5.60 -26.08
CA THR A 187 2.16 6.99 -26.51
C THR A 187 1.87 7.94 -25.36
N GLU A 188 1.80 7.45 -24.12
CA GLU A 188 1.39 8.23 -22.97
C GLU A 188 2.55 8.55 -22.03
N GLU A 189 2.50 9.73 -21.40
CA GLU A 189 3.40 10.06 -20.31
C GLU A 189 2.92 9.40 -19.03
N ARG A 190 3.60 8.32 -18.64
CA ARG A 190 3.28 7.54 -17.46
C ARG A 190 4.36 7.68 -16.39
N TYR A 191 3.97 7.52 -15.14
CA TYR A 191 4.82 7.77 -13.98
C TYR A 191 4.71 6.64 -12.97
N LEU A 192 5.84 6.33 -12.33
CA LEU A 192 5.91 5.42 -11.21
C LEU A 192 6.32 6.17 -9.95
N ILE A 193 5.60 5.87 -8.88
CA ILE A 193 5.89 6.26 -7.52
C ILE A 193 6.58 5.08 -6.85
N THR A 194 7.65 5.33 -6.10
CA THR A 194 8.26 4.37 -5.18
C THR A 194 8.26 4.98 -3.80
N LEU A 195 7.70 4.24 -2.85
CA LEU A 195 7.71 4.55 -1.43
C LEU A 195 8.55 3.49 -0.72
N GLN A 196 9.46 3.94 0.14
CA GLN A 196 10.18 3.08 1.08
C GLN A 196 10.01 3.63 2.49
N LEU A 197 9.62 2.77 3.43
CA LEU A 197 9.47 3.08 4.86
C LEU A 197 10.36 2.12 5.65
N ALA A 198 11.20 2.65 6.53
CA ALA A 198 12.06 1.87 7.42
C ALA A 198 12.43 2.70 8.66
N THR A 199 13.18 2.10 9.58
CA THR A 199 13.95 2.87 10.56
C THR A 199 15.02 3.74 9.86
N PRO A 200 15.46 4.87 10.46
CA PRO A 200 16.34 5.84 9.80
C PRO A 200 17.71 5.34 9.34
#